data_AF-A0A348AI85-F1
#
_entry.id   AF-A0A348AI85-F1
#
_cell.length_a   1.000
_cell.length_b   1.000
_cell.length_c   1.000
_cell.angle_alpha   90.00
_cell.angle_beta   90.00
_cell.angle_gamma   90.00
#
_symmetry.space_group_name_H-M   'P 1'
#
loop_
_entity.id
_entity.type
_entity.pdbx_description
1 polymer ?
#
loop_
_entity_poly.entity_id
_entity_poly.type
_entity_poly.pdbx_seq_one_letter_code
_entity_poly.pdbx_strand_id
1 'polypeptide(L)' 'MFTLTEQEKEIESVRHRLHELVKSKNGNFTDKDVAELSMVLDKLIVAYERSRQRRHDKIEVGPLNY' A
#
# COMPACT_ATOMS: atom_id res chain seq x y z
N MET A 1 -0.31 -7.24 -13.85
CA MET A 1 -0.44 -7.65 -12.44
C MET A 1 0.89 -7.31 -11.79
N PHE A 2 0.95 -6.30 -10.93
CA PHE A 2 2.20 -5.85 -10.30
C PHE A 2 2.71 -6.90 -9.31
N THR A 3 4.04 -7.02 -9.19
CA THR A 3 4.69 -7.83 -8.18
C THR A 3 4.61 -7.16 -6.80
N LEU A 4 4.79 -7.93 -5.73
CA LEU A 4 4.80 -7.37 -4.36
C LEU A 4 5.84 -6.26 -4.20
N THR A 5 7.01 -6.41 -4.80
CA THR A 5 8.09 -5.42 -4.75
C THR A 5 7.74 -4.14 -5.50
N GLU A 6 6.99 -4.23 -6.61
CA GLU A 6 6.50 -3.04 -7.32
C GLU A 6 5.42 -2.33 -6.50
N GLN A 7 4.52 -3.09 -5.86
CA GLN A 7 3.51 -2.53 -4.97
C GLN A 7 4.14 -1.84 -3.75
N GLU A 8 5.20 -2.41 -3.16
CA GLU A 8 5.96 -1.78 -2.07
C GLU A 8 6.60 -0.45 -2.50
N LYS A 9 7.22 -0.42 -3.69
CA LYS A 9 7.81 0.82 -4.23
C LYS A 9 6.76 1.89 -4.48
N GLU A 10 5.59 1.51 -4.97
CA GLU A 10 4.48 2.44 -5.21
C GLU A 10 3.93 2.98 -3.90
N ILE A 11 3.73 2.13 -2.89
CA ILE A 11 3.34 2.55 -1.53
C ILE A 11 4.35 3.54 -0.96
N GLU A 12 5.65 3.25 -1.04
CA GLU A 12 6.69 4.13 -0.50
C GLU A 12 6.73 5.47 -1.24
N SER A 13 6.58 5.45 -2.56
CA SER A 13 6.53 6.68 -3.37
C SER A 13 5.34 7.57 -2.98
N VAL A 14 4.15 6.98 -2.85
CA VAL A 14 2.94 7.72 -2.44
C VAL A 14 3.06 8.19 -0.99
N ARG A 15 3.64 7.39 -0.09
CA ARG A 15 3.91 7.78 1.30
C ARG A 15 4.82 9.00 1.38
N HIS A 16 5.90 9.00 0.62
CA HIS A 16 6.81 10.15 0.56
C HIS A 16 6.08 11.39 0.02
N ARG A 17 5.29 11.25 -1.03
CA ARG A 17 4.49 12.35 -1.60
C ARG A 17 3.48 12.90 -0.62
N LEU A 18 2.82 12.04 0.16
CA LEU A 18 1.87 12.44 1.20
C LEU A 18 2.56 13.21 2.32
N HIS A 19 3.73 12.76 2.75
CA HIS A 19 4.50 13.45 3.77
C HIS A 19 4.93 14.85 3.32
N GLU A 20 5.43 14.99 2.10
CA GLU A 20 5.80 16.30 1.55
C GLU A 20 4.58 17.20 1.36
N LEU A 21 3.44 16.64 0.94
CA LEU A 21 2.19 17.39 0.83
C LEU A 21 1.72 17.90 2.20
N VAL A 22 1.70 17.06 3.22
CA VAL A 22 1.35 17.44 4.60
C VAL A 22 2.27 18.55 5.12
N LYS A 23 3.59 18.44 4.89
CA LYS A 23 4.54 19.51 5.24
C LYS A 23 4.21 20.82 4.52
N SER A 24 3.97 20.76 3.21
CA SER A 24 3.65 21.95 2.39
C SER A 24 2.33 22.60 2.79
N LYS A 25 1.37 21.82 3.29
CA LYS A 25 0.07 22.27 3.82
C LYS A 25 0.12 22.58 5.32
N ASN A 26 1.32 22.67 5.90
CA ASN A 26 1.58 22.98 7.31
C ASN A 26 0.82 22.09 8.30
N GLY A 27 0.75 20.78 8.01
CA GLY A 27 0.03 19.82 8.85
C GLY A 27 -1.49 19.84 8.67
N ASN A 28 -2.03 20.48 7.63
CA ASN A 28 -3.47 20.45 7.38
C ASN A 28 -3.93 19.09 6.80
N PHE A 29 -4.28 18.16 7.69
CA PHE A 29 -4.82 16.85 7.31
C PHE A 29 -6.24 16.88 6.75
N THR A 30 -6.94 18.00 6.86
CA THR A 30 -8.28 18.20 6.29
C THR A 30 -8.26 18.79 4.89
N ASP A 31 -7.07 19.16 4.40
CA ASP A 31 -6.88 19.58 3.03
C ASP A 31 -7.31 18.45 2.08
N LYS A 32 -8.08 18.82 1.05
CA LYS A 32 -8.66 17.84 0.13
C LYS A 32 -7.58 17.02 -0.58
N ASP A 33 -6.46 17.64 -0.94
CA ASP A 33 -5.38 16.95 -1.65
C ASP A 33 -4.69 15.94 -0.72
N VAL A 34 -4.53 16.29 0.57
CA VAL A 34 -3.99 15.40 1.60
C VAL A 34 -4.93 14.23 1.83
N ALA A 35 -6.23 14.49 1.96
CA ALA A 35 -7.24 13.45 2.16
C ALA A 35 -7.32 12.49 0.97
N GLU A 36 -7.35 13.00 -0.26
CA GLU A 36 -7.38 12.18 -1.48
C GLU A 36 -6.13 11.30 -1.59
N LEU A 37 -4.95 11.87 -1.36
CA LEU A 37 -3.70 11.14 -1.44
C LEU A 37 -3.56 10.10 -0.32
N SER A 38 -4.10 10.39 0.87
CA SER A 38 -4.23 9.40 1.96
C SER A 38 -5.11 8.23 1.56
N MET A 39 -6.27 8.50 0.95
CA MET A 39 -7.17 7.44 0.48
C MET A 39 -6.54 6.56 -0.61
N VAL A 40 -5.69 7.15 -1.46
CA VAL A 40 -4.92 6.38 -2.46
C VAL A 40 -3.91 5.47 -1.78
N LEU A 41 -3.19 5.97 -0.77
CA LEU A 41 -2.23 5.18 -0.01
C LEU A 41 -2.91 3.98 0.68
N ASP A 42 -4.06 4.19 1.32
CA ASP A 42 -4.82 3.12 1.98
C ASP A 42 -5.24 2.02 0.98
N LYS A 43 -5.71 2.41 -0.21
CA LYS A 43 -6.07 1.44 -1.26
C LYS A 43 -4.87 0.61 -1.72
N LEU A 44 -3.70 1.23 -1.85
CA LEU A 44 -2.47 0.53 -2.24
C LEU A 44 -2.02 -0.45 -1.16
N ILE A 45 -2.09 -0.07 0.11
CA ILE A 45 -1.77 -0.95 1.25
C ILE A 45 -2.69 -2.17 1.25
N VAL A 46 -4.00 -1.97 1.16
CA VAL A 46 -4.97 -3.08 1.12
C VAL A 46 -4.74 -3.98 -0.10
N ALA A 47 -4.42 -3.41 -1.26
CA ALA A 47 -4.12 -4.18 -2.47
C ALA A 47 -2.84 -5.02 -2.32
N TYR A 48 -1.81 -4.47 -1.68
CA TYR A 48 -0.57 -5.17 -1.35
C TYR A 48 -0.82 -6.30 -0.35
N GLU A 49 -1.52 -6.04 0.75
CA GLU A 49 -1.83 -7.05 1.77
C GLU A 49 -2.60 -8.24 1.18
N ARG A 50 -3.62 -7.97 0.36
CA ARG A 50 -4.35 -9.02 -0.37
C ARG A 50 -3.45 -9.81 -1.31
N SER A 51 -2.50 -9.15 -1.97
CA SER A 51 -1.56 -9.80 -2.88
C SER A 51 -0.52 -10.63 -2.13
N ARG A 52 -0.11 -10.17 -0.95
CA ARG A 52 0.80 -10.87 -0.04
C ARG A 52 0.13 -12.11 0.53
N GLN A 53 -1.12 -12.01 0.97
CA GLN A 53 -1.89 -13.13 1.51
C GLN A 53 -2.12 -14.22 0.47
N ARG A 54 -2.49 -13.84 -0.77
CA ARG A 54 -2.60 -14.80 -1.89
C ARG A 54 -1.28 -15.52 -2.24
N ARG A 55 -0.14 -14.89 -1.97
CA ARG A 55 1.18 -15.53 -2.12
C ARG A 55 1.50 -16.43 -0.93
N HIS A 56 1.10 -16.05 0.28
CA HIS A 56 1.26 -16.85 1.50
C HIS A 56 0.44 -18.15 1.43
N ASP A 57 -0.83 -18.08 0.99
CA ASP A 57 -1.71 -19.25 0.82
C ASP A 57 -1.18 -20.25 -0.22
N LYS A 58 -0.34 -19.82 -1.17
CA LYS A 58 0.29 -20.72 -2.16
C LYS A 58 1.50 -21.49 -1.61
N ILE A 59 2.02 -21.11 -0.45
CA ILE A 59 3.22 -21.73 0.16
C ILE A 59 2.83 -22.79 1.19
N GLU A 60 1.64 -22.70 1.81
CA GLU A 60 1.21 -23.63 2.87
C GLU A 60 0.42 -24.86 2.38
N VAL A 61 0.06 -24.94 1.10
CA VAL A 61 -0.51 -26.17 0.48
C VAL A 61 0.57 -26.96 -0.27
N GLY A 62 1.58 -27.43 0.46
CA GLY A 62 2.30 -28.66 0.11
C GLY A 62 1.45 -29.87 0.53
N PRO A 63 1.50 -31.01 -0.18
CA PRO A 63 0.56 -32.10 0.06
C PRO A 63 0.73 -32.64 1.49
N LEU A 64 -0.36 -32.64 2.25
CA LEU A 64 -0.48 -33.44 3.47
C LEU A 64 -0.41 -34.91 3.04
N ASN A 65 0.76 -35.52 3.16
CA ASN A 65 0.90 -36.97 3.11
C ASN A 65 0.21 -37.53 4.37
N TYR A 66 -0.92 -38.19 4.16
CA TYR A 66 -1.53 -39.12 5.11
C TYR A 66 -0.87 -40.50 4.99
#